data_AF-A0A151ABP4-F1
#
_entry.id   AF-A0A151ABP4-F1
#
_cell.length_a   1.000
_cell.length_b   1.000
_cell.length_c   1.000
_cell.angle_alpha   90.00
_cell.angle_beta   90.00
_cell.angle_gamma   90.00
#
_symmetry.space_group_name_H-M   'P 1'
#
loop_
_entity.id
_entity.type
_entity.pdbx_description
1 polymer ?
#
loop_
_entity_poly.entity_id
_entity_poly.type
_entity_poly.pdbx_seq_one_letter_code
_entity_poly.pdbx_strand_id
1 'polypeptide(L)'
;MSPPPLHDPEESETDREQVLSILGEAIHDVRDRTKSRDVETAEDERMLIKWYRTLGTLSGQYRKLQKDTDIEEMEEDLELLRKVTDFDDRKRRR
;
A
#
# COMPACT_ATOMS: atom_id res chain seq x y z
N MET A 1 20.62 -1.15 26.98
CA MET A 1 19.52 -1.56 26.07
C MET A 1 20.17 -1.89 24.75
N SER A 2 20.02 -3.12 24.27
CA SER A 2 20.44 -3.47 22.90
C SER A 2 19.49 -2.79 21.90
N PRO A 3 19.97 -2.37 20.73
CA PRO A 3 19.08 -1.87 19.68
C PRO A 3 18.08 -2.96 19.31
N PRO A 4 16.81 -2.61 19.01
CA PRO A 4 15.87 -3.58 18.47
C PRO A 4 16.43 -4.15 17.15
N PRO A 5 16.14 -5.42 16.84
CA PRO A 5 16.56 -5.99 15.56
C PRO A 5 16.03 -5.11 14.43
N LEU A 6 16.93 -4.74 13.51
CA LEU A 6 16.55 -4.11 12.25
C LEU A 6 15.69 -5.13 11.52
N HIS A 7 14.42 -4.81 11.27
CA HIS A 7 13.60 -5.62 10.37
C HIS A 7 14.30 -5.69 9.02
N ASP A 8 14.41 -6.89 8.46
CA ASP A 8 14.95 -7.08 7.12
C ASP A 8 14.00 -6.38 6.14
N PRO A 9 14.46 -5.46 5.29
CA PRO A 9 13.60 -4.72 4.37
C PRO A 9 12.78 -5.65 3.46
N GLU A 10 13.36 -6.79 3.05
CA GLU A 10 12.65 -7.78 2.21
C GLU A 10 11.48 -8.49 2.91
N GLU A 11 11.53 -8.68 4.24
CA GLU A 11 10.37 -9.19 5.00
C GLU A 11 9.24 -8.16 4.98
N SER A 12 9.57 -6.86 5.06
CA SER A 12 8.60 -5.78 5.11
C SER A 12 7.90 -5.51 3.76
N GLU A 13 8.61 -5.73 2.64
CA GLU A 13 8.02 -5.65 1.30
C GLU A 13 7.06 -6.81 1.05
N THR A 14 7.45 -8.04 1.39
CA THR A 14 6.62 -9.24 1.24
C THR A 14 5.32 -9.13 2.05
N ASP A 15 5.41 -8.65 3.29
CA ASP A 15 4.24 -8.41 4.15
C ASP A 15 3.30 -7.35 3.55
N ARG A 16 3.85 -6.32 2.91
CA ARG A 16 3.08 -5.23 2.31
C ARG A 16 2.37 -5.64 1.03
N GLU A 17 3.05 -6.35 0.13
CA GLU A 17 2.44 -6.92 -1.07
C GLU A 17 1.28 -7.86 -0.72
N GLN A 18 1.49 -8.69 0.32
CA GLN A 18 0.45 -9.57 0.83
C GLN A 18 -0.75 -8.78 1.38
N VAL A 19 -0.50 -7.70 2.14
CA VAL A 19 -1.55 -6.79 2.62
C VAL A 19 -2.29 -6.12 1.46
N LEU A 20 -1.58 -5.66 0.42
CA LEU A 20 -2.19 -5.08 -0.79
C LEU A 20 -3.07 -6.09 -1.52
N SER A 21 -2.63 -7.35 -1.66
CA SER A 21 -3.42 -8.42 -2.26
C SER A 21 -4.72 -8.65 -1.49
N ILE A 22 -4.64 -8.79 -0.16
CA ILE A 22 -5.80 -8.99 0.71
C ILE A 22 -6.77 -7.79 0.62
N LEU A 23 -6.24 -6.56 0.61
CA LEU A 23 -7.05 -5.35 0.44
C LEU A 23 -7.73 -5.31 -0.93
N GLY A 24 -7.02 -5.70 -2.00
CA GLY A 24 -7.57 -5.79 -3.35
C GLY A 24 -8.74 -6.77 -3.43
N GLU A 25 -8.58 -7.97 -2.88
CA GLU A 25 -9.64 -8.98 -2.79
C GLU A 25 -10.85 -8.45 -2.01
N ALA A 26 -10.64 -7.84 -0.84
CA ALA A 26 -11.72 -7.27 -0.04
C ALA A 26 -12.47 -6.14 -0.76
N ILE A 27 -11.77 -5.30 -1.55
CA ILE A 27 -12.39 -4.28 -2.39
C ILE A 27 -13.28 -4.91 -3.46
N HIS A 28 -12.81 -5.98 -4.11
CA HIS A 28 -13.60 -6.71 -5.10
C HIS A 28 -14.86 -7.32 -4.50
N ASP A 29 -14.74 -8.00 -3.36
CA ASP A 29 -15.86 -8.60 -2.65
C ASP A 29 -16.92 -7.57 -2.25
N VAL A 30 -16.49 -6.44 -1.68
CA VAL A 30 -17.42 -5.37 -1.28
C VAL A 30 -18.09 -4.75 -2.51
N ARG A 31 -17.36 -4.53 -3.60
CA ARG A 31 -17.92 -4.01 -4.85
C ARG A 31 -18.97 -4.96 -5.44
N ASP A 32 -18.74 -6.26 -5.38
CA ASP A 32 -19.67 -7.21 -5.97
C ASP A 32 -20.95 -7.31 -5.11
N ARG A 33 -20.82 -7.22 -3.77
CA ARG A 33 -21.97 -7.10 -2.86
C ARG A 33 -22.80 -5.84 -3.04
N THR A 34 -22.22 -4.72 -3.50
CA THR A 34 -22.99 -3.51 -3.80
C THR A 34 -23.70 -3.56 -5.14
N LYS A 35 -23.21 -4.36 -6.09
CA LYS A 35 -23.84 -4.55 -7.42
C LYS A 35 -25.00 -5.54 -7.41
N SER A 36 -24.93 -6.56 -6.55
CA SER A 36 -25.87 -7.70 -6.58
C SER A 36 -27.13 -7.51 -5.73
N ARG A 37 -27.40 -6.29 -5.23
CA ARG A 37 -28.40 -6.06 -4.18
C ARG A 37 -29.54 -5.19 -4.70
N ASP A 38 -30.72 -5.79 -4.82
CA ASP A 38 -31.96 -5.05 -5.03
C ASP A 38 -32.32 -4.29 -3.74
N VAL A 39 -32.71 -3.03 -3.89
CA VAL A 39 -33.07 -2.16 -2.76
C VAL A 39 -34.59 -2.14 -2.65
N GLU A 40 -35.13 -2.97 -1.76
CA GLU A 40 -36.58 -3.08 -1.56
C GLU A 40 -37.05 -2.37 -0.28
N THR A 41 -36.14 -2.25 0.70
CA THR A 41 -36.44 -1.64 1.99
C THR A 41 -35.48 -0.51 2.35
N ALA A 42 -35.93 0.37 3.26
CA ALA A 42 -35.06 1.40 3.84
C ALA A 42 -33.87 0.80 4.62
N GLU A 43 -33.97 -0.46 5.08
CA GLU A 43 -32.86 -1.16 5.70
C GLU A 43 -31.81 -1.58 4.67
N ASP A 44 -32.25 -2.07 3.51
CA ASP A 44 -31.36 -2.40 2.39
C ASP A 44 -30.60 -1.17 1.90
N GLU A 45 -31.28 -0.03 1.78
CA GLU A 45 -30.64 1.24 1.41
C GLU A 45 -29.57 1.66 2.42
N ARG A 46 -29.89 1.58 3.73
CA ARG A 46 -28.91 1.86 4.80
C ARG A 46 -27.72 0.91 4.75
N MET A 47 -27.96 -0.36 4.45
CA MET A 47 -26.90 -1.36 4.33
C MET A 47 -26.02 -1.06 3.11
N LEU A 48 -26.62 -0.72 1.97
CA LEU A 48 -25.92 -0.36 0.75
C LEU A 48 -25.03 0.88 0.95
N ILE A 49 -25.53 1.90 1.64
CA ILE A 49 -24.75 3.09 2.02
C ILE A 49 -23.54 2.72 2.87
N LYS A 50 -23.69 1.80 3.84
CA LYS A 50 -22.56 1.32 4.65
C LYS A 50 -21.51 0.63 3.78
N TRP A 51 -21.93 -0.23 2.86
CA TRP A 51 -21.00 -0.90 1.94
C TRP A 51 -20.24 0.08 1.05
N TYR A 52 -20.90 1.11 0.52
CA TYR A 52 -20.21 2.15 -0.26
C TYR A 52 -19.19 2.93 0.57
N ARG A 53 -19.49 3.22 1.84
CA ARG A 53 -18.52 3.85 2.75
C ARG A 53 -17.32 2.94 2.99
N THR A 54 -17.57 1.67 3.28
CA THR A 54 -16.51 0.67 3.45
C THR A 54 -15.63 0.57 2.20
N LEU A 55 -16.23 0.52 1.01
CA LEU A 55 -15.50 0.51 -0.26
C LEU A 55 -14.58 1.72 -0.40
N GLY A 56 -15.10 2.92 -0.11
CA GLY A 56 -14.32 4.16 -0.15
C GLY A 56 -13.14 4.14 0.83
N THR A 57 -13.34 3.64 2.05
CA THR A 57 -12.27 3.49 3.04
C THR A 57 -11.19 2.51 2.57
N LEU A 58 -11.58 1.31 2.11
CA LEU A 58 -10.64 0.29 1.65
C LEU A 58 -9.84 0.77 0.43
N SER A 59 -10.51 1.35 -0.58
CA SER A 59 -9.83 1.94 -1.74
C SER A 59 -8.89 3.09 -1.34
N GLY A 60 -9.22 3.85 -0.30
CA GLY A 60 -8.36 4.88 0.25
C GLY A 60 -7.09 4.31 0.88
N GLN A 61 -7.21 3.23 1.66
CA GLN A 61 -6.08 2.55 2.30
C GLN A 61 -5.17 1.88 1.26
N TYR A 62 -5.75 1.19 0.28
CA TYR A 62 -5.01 0.57 -0.81
C TYR A 62 -4.13 1.59 -1.55
N ARG A 63 -4.69 2.74 -1.94
CA ARG A 63 -3.92 3.81 -2.60
C ARG A 63 -2.83 4.43 -1.74
N LYS A 64 -3.00 4.46 -0.42
CA LYS A 64 -1.97 4.99 0.49
C LYS A 64 -0.79 4.03 0.53
N LEU A 65 -1.06 2.75 0.76
CA LEU A 65 -0.03 1.72 0.80
C LEU A 65 0.75 1.63 -0.52
N GLN A 66 0.08 1.71 -1.68
CA GLN A 66 0.78 1.78 -2.97
C GLN A 66 1.70 3.01 -3.09
N LYS A 67 1.23 4.18 -2.66
CA LYS A 67 2.05 5.40 -2.72
C LYS A 67 3.22 5.36 -1.74
N ASP A 68 3.03 4.73 -0.59
CA ASP A 68 4.10 4.54 0.38
C ASP A 68 5.19 3.64 -0.24
N THR A 69 4.82 2.62 -1.02
CA THR A 69 5.77 1.84 -1.85
C THR A 69 6.50 2.70 -2.86
N ASP A 70 5.78 3.50 -3.67
CA ASP A 70 6.41 4.37 -4.67
C ASP A 70 7.44 5.33 -4.04
N ILE A 71 7.18 5.82 -2.82
CA ILE A 71 8.07 6.71 -2.09
C ILE A 71 9.31 5.97 -1.60
N GLU A 72 9.15 4.78 -1.03
CA GLU A 72 10.26 3.94 -0.55
C GLU A 72 11.20 3.56 -1.71
N GLU A 73 10.66 3.12 -2.85
CA GLU A 73 11.46 2.82 -4.05
C GLU A 73 12.24 4.05 -4.54
N MET A 74 11.61 5.23 -4.54
CA MET A 74 12.28 6.48 -4.91
C MET A 74 13.41 6.87 -3.93
N GLU A 75 13.26 6.58 -2.64
CA GLU A 75 14.30 6.82 -1.64
C GLU A 75 15.51 5.89 -1.86
N GLU A 76 15.26 4.62 -2.17
CA GLU A 76 16.31 3.66 -2.50
C GLU A 76 17.08 4.06 -3.77
N ASP A 77 16.37 4.45 -4.83
CA ASP A 77 16.97 4.95 -6.07
C ASP A 77 17.86 6.17 -5.83
N LEU A 78 17.41 7.12 -5.00
CA LEU A 78 18.20 8.29 -4.63
C LEU A 78 19.44 7.91 -3.82
N GLU A 79 19.34 6.93 -2.93
CA GLU A 79 20.50 6.40 -2.20
C GLU A 79 21.52 5.76 -3.15
N LEU A 80 21.04 4.99 -4.12
CA LEU A 80 21.90 4.32 -5.11
C LEU A 80 22.62 5.35 -5.99
N LEU A 81 21.88 6.36 -6.47
CA LEU A 81 22.44 7.49 -7.23
C LEU A 81 23.49 8.26 -6.44
N ARG A 82 23.24 8.55 -5.15
CA ARG A 82 24.21 9.20 -4.26
C ARG A 82 25.49 8.37 -4.10
N LYS A 83 25.36 7.06 -3.90
CA LYS A 83 26.51 6.14 -3.78
C LYS A 83 27.37 6.15 -5.05
N VAL A 84 26.76 6.17 -6.23
CA VAL A 84 27.46 6.24 -7.52
C VAL A 84 28.18 7.58 -7.69
N THR A 85 27.51 8.70 -7.38
CA THR A 85 28.14 10.03 -7.47
C THR A 85 29.31 10.20 -6.49
N ASP A 86 29.16 9.76 -5.24
CA ASP A 86 30.23 9.76 -4.25
C ASP A 86 31.40 8.84 -4.62
N PHE A 87 31.14 7.77 -5.37
CA PHE A 87 32.17 6.88 -5.88
C PHE A 87 32.96 7.51 -7.03
N ASP A 88 32.27 8.17 -7.97
CA ASP A 88 32.90 8.89 -9.08
C ASP A 88 33.74 10.07 -8.61
N ASP A 89 33.27 10.83 -7.61
CA ASP A 89 34.01 11.94 -7.03
C ASP A 89 35.27 11.47 -6.28
N ARG A 90 35.21 10.31 -5.62
CA ARG A 90 36.40 9.67 -5.01
C ARG A 90 37.40 9.19 -6.06
N LYS A 91 36.92 8.69 -7.21
CA LYS A 91 37.78 8.24 -8.32
C LYS A 91 38.46 9.40 -9.03
N ARG A 92 37.81 10.56 -9.15
CA ARG A 92 38.40 11.80 -9.74
C ARG A 92 39.44 12.48 -8.85
N ARG A 93 39.47 12.17 -7.54
CA ARG A 93 40.42 12.73 -6.56
C ARG A 93 41.67 11.85 -6.33
N ARG A 94 41.79 10.71 -7.01
CA ARG A 94 42.97 9.83 -7.02
C ARG A 94 43.67 9.94 -8.37
#